data_AF-A0A4R6ZET2-F1
#
_entry.id   AF-A0A4R6ZET2-F1
#
_cell.length_a   1.000
_cell.length_b   1.000
_cell.length_c   1.000
_cell.angle_alpha   90.00
_cell.angle_beta   90.00
_cell.angle_gamma   90.00
#
_symmetry.space_group_name_H-M   'P 1'
#
loop_
_entity.id
_entity.type
_entity.pdbx_description
1 polymer ?
#
loop_
_entity_poly.entity_id
_entity_poly.type
_entity_poly.pdbx_seq_one_letter_code
_entity_poly.pdbx_strand_id
1 'polypeptide(L)'
;MKNTSKKIAVGLLTTTIVASQIFPTSLSLSESLSGGQLAEATVATDYFSNVSSQSSNIIVNEVAGKITVAVNLAKLSAGGTIRIRATSNGVGAVLYNYGILETPTTTGIKVYTLDKKVEIPQFGTISVDYWNKAGTAIVATVAYMFMDGGVTSTNQDLSNATNLVNNLFTDSNKNSLKPTTDQAAIDKAQAAVDKLAAGTDKTNLQNDINKAKDLLAKQTADKTAQNTAKTAVDALFTDATKTGIKATTDQAAIDAAQALVNKVQDPTVKADLQKDIDKAQSLLNAKSEQAKQNTANTAVKELFTNNDPASNAIKDTTNQKAIDDAQKTIDVLAPGPVKTALQADLDKAQDLLDARTQQAADDQNQKAVANYAVNQLFVNNTPASDAIKASTDQDAIDSAQAEINKIKDPALKVGLQKDLDRAQELLNQRNAANQAEQAKQDAAKKAVDELFNNNTPASNAIKPATNQATIDAAQALVNKVTDPTVKAALQADVDKAQ
;
A
#
# COMPACT_ATOMS: atom_id res chain seq x y z
N MET A 1 9.87 -15.06 58.64
CA MET A 1 10.26 -16.03 59.71
C MET A 1 11.38 -15.42 60.54
N LYS A 2 11.56 -15.86 61.81
CA LYS A 2 12.74 -15.75 62.71
C LYS A 2 13.79 -14.64 62.40
N ASN A 3 13.90 -13.61 63.25
CA ASN A 3 14.79 -13.50 64.44
C ASN A 3 16.28 -13.23 64.09
N THR A 4 17.05 -12.40 64.80
CA THR A 4 16.91 -11.76 66.15
C THR A 4 17.59 -10.36 66.12
N SER A 5 17.90 -9.54 67.16
CA SER A 5 17.97 -9.70 68.63
C SER A 5 17.98 -8.34 69.38
N LYS A 6 17.33 -8.27 70.56
CA LYS A 6 17.83 -7.87 71.91
C LYS A 6 18.66 -6.57 72.10
N LYS A 7 18.54 -5.78 73.18
CA LYS A 7 17.77 -5.83 74.47
C LYS A 7 17.65 -4.37 75.05
N ILE A 8 16.55 -3.93 75.69
CA ILE A 8 16.20 -3.97 77.16
C ILE A 8 17.26 -3.25 78.05
N ALA A 9 16.95 -2.34 79.01
CA ALA A 9 15.75 -2.12 79.87
C ALA A 9 15.47 -0.59 80.15
N VAL A 10 14.23 -0.15 80.44
CA VAL A 10 13.55 0.08 81.77
C VAL A 10 14.20 1.17 82.67
N GLY A 11 13.47 2.15 83.26
CA GLY A 11 12.04 2.49 83.16
C GLY A 11 11.51 3.38 84.32
N LEU A 12 10.18 3.61 84.38
CA LEU A 12 9.37 4.33 85.40
C LEU A 12 9.58 5.86 85.49
N LEU A 13 8.54 6.71 85.38
CA LEU A 13 7.46 7.07 86.35
C LEU A 13 8.00 7.72 87.65
N THR A 14 7.47 8.80 88.26
CA THR A 14 6.41 9.80 87.95
C THR A 14 6.51 10.96 88.97
N THR A 15 6.22 12.21 88.54
CA THR A 15 5.26 13.23 89.09
C THR A 15 4.94 13.27 90.63
N THR A 16 4.59 14.38 91.34
CA THR A 16 3.90 15.68 91.00
C THR A 16 3.95 16.70 92.19
N ILE A 17 3.65 18.00 91.94
CA ILE A 17 3.22 19.10 92.89
C ILE A 17 4.12 19.46 94.11
N VAL A 18 4.01 20.60 94.84
CA VAL A 18 3.19 21.86 94.86
C VAL A 18 4.22 23.00 95.15
N ALA A 19 4.37 24.16 94.49
CA ALA A 19 3.50 25.27 94.04
C ALA A 19 2.98 26.24 95.14
N SER A 20 3.58 27.44 95.25
CA SER A 20 3.03 28.74 95.76
C SER A 20 4.16 29.76 96.00
N GLN A 21 4.00 31.09 95.97
CA GLN A 21 3.01 32.03 95.37
C GLN A 21 3.61 33.47 95.45
N ILE A 22 2.84 34.51 95.06
CA ILE A 22 3.03 35.96 95.35
C ILE A 22 3.97 36.76 94.40
N PHE A 23 3.43 37.90 93.95
CA PHE A 23 4.01 39.07 93.25
C PHE A 23 3.52 40.34 94.02
N PRO A 24 3.99 41.59 93.78
CA PRO A 24 5.10 42.07 92.93
C PRO A 24 6.05 43.09 93.66
N THR A 25 6.86 43.83 92.87
CA THR A 25 7.53 45.14 93.18
C THR A 25 8.65 45.17 94.24
N SER A 26 9.78 45.90 94.05
CA SER A 26 10.29 46.66 92.88
C SER A 26 11.76 47.11 93.06
N LEU A 27 12.52 47.22 91.95
CA LEU A 27 13.89 47.80 91.79
C LEU A 27 15.02 47.07 92.58
N SER A 28 16.11 46.51 92.01
CA SER A 28 17.10 46.93 90.98
C SER A 28 18.22 47.84 91.53
N LEU A 29 19.52 47.61 91.29
CA LEU A 29 20.22 46.51 90.56
C LEU A 29 21.73 46.56 90.90
N SER A 30 22.40 45.43 91.15
CA SER A 30 23.88 45.40 91.29
C SER A 30 24.52 44.03 90.97
N GLU A 31 25.30 44.00 89.88
CA GLU A 31 26.53 43.22 89.64
C GLU A 31 26.59 41.66 89.74
N SER A 32 27.70 41.14 89.19
CA SER A 32 28.40 39.89 89.53
C SER A 32 27.88 38.51 89.04
N LEU A 33 28.45 38.09 87.91
CA LEU A 33 29.19 36.83 87.72
C LEU A 33 28.67 35.51 88.34
N SER A 34 28.20 34.61 87.47
CA SER A 34 28.61 33.19 87.45
C SER A 34 28.48 32.66 86.01
N GLY A 35 29.20 31.64 85.54
CA GLY A 35 30.17 30.78 86.24
C GLY A 35 29.77 29.30 86.21
N GLY A 36 29.77 28.66 85.03
CA GLY A 36 29.42 27.24 84.88
C GLY A 36 29.69 26.71 83.47
N GLN A 37 30.41 25.58 83.35
CA GLN A 37 30.91 25.02 82.09
C GLN A 37 29.86 24.15 81.36
N LEU A 38 29.76 24.30 80.03
CA LEU A 38 29.54 23.27 79.00
C LEU A 38 29.86 23.91 77.64
N ALA A 39 30.41 23.26 76.61
CA ALA A 39 31.16 22.00 76.50
C ALA A 39 32.08 22.10 75.25
N GLU A 40 32.92 21.12 74.97
CA GLU A 40 33.77 21.13 73.78
C GLU A 40 32.95 21.05 72.48
N ALA A 41 32.98 22.12 71.69
CA ALA A 41 32.62 22.11 70.27
C ALA A 41 33.92 22.14 69.45
N THR A 42 34.14 21.08 68.66
CA THR A 42 35.33 20.82 67.86
C THR A 42 35.89 22.06 67.18
N VAL A 43 37.22 22.26 67.28
CA VAL A 43 37.96 23.35 66.62
C VAL A 43 37.59 23.40 65.13
N ALA A 44 36.99 24.51 64.71
CA ALA A 44 36.57 24.73 63.33
C ALA A 44 37.77 25.12 62.45
N THR A 45 38.61 24.13 62.14
CA THR A 45 39.84 24.30 61.32
C THR A 45 39.54 24.87 59.92
N ASP A 46 38.33 24.68 59.42
CA ASP A 46 37.87 25.20 58.12
C ASP A 46 37.46 26.69 58.11
N TYR A 47 37.39 27.38 59.25
CA TYR A 47 36.92 28.79 59.31
C TYR A 47 37.98 29.84 58.87
N PHE A 48 39.01 29.40 58.14
CA PHE A 48 40.17 30.23 57.74
C PHE A 48 40.45 30.25 56.23
N SER A 49 39.60 29.62 55.41
CA SER A 49 39.88 29.35 53.99
C SER A 49 39.02 30.16 53.00
N ASN A 50 38.96 31.50 53.14
CA ASN A 50 38.81 32.47 52.03
C ASN A 50 38.64 33.95 52.50
N VAL A 51 39.72 34.63 52.86
CA VAL A 51 39.79 36.12 52.79
C VAL A 51 41.19 36.53 52.33
N SER A 52 41.29 37.38 51.31
CA SER A 52 42.56 37.89 50.78
C SER A 52 43.13 39.04 51.63
N SER A 53 44.46 39.16 51.63
CA SER A 53 45.23 40.32 52.15
C SER A 53 44.87 40.84 53.55
N GLN A 54 45.10 40.02 54.59
CA GLN A 54 45.27 40.53 55.96
C GLN A 54 46.71 40.28 56.43
N SER A 55 47.33 41.27 57.07
CA SER A 55 48.66 41.10 57.69
C SER A 55 48.57 40.08 58.84
N SER A 56 49.58 39.23 59.04
CA SER A 56 49.52 38.02 59.90
C SER A 56 49.41 38.26 61.42
N ASN A 57 48.95 39.45 61.82
CA ASN A 57 48.69 39.90 63.18
C ASN A 57 47.25 40.45 63.37
N ILE A 58 46.43 40.58 62.32
CA ILE A 58 45.06 41.13 62.39
C ILE A 58 44.11 40.23 61.61
N ILE A 59 42.91 40.00 62.14
CA ILE A 59 41.78 39.37 61.43
C ILE A 59 40.52 40.22 61.65
N VAL A 60 39.92 40.69 60.56
CA VAL A 60 38.63 41.38 60.51
C VAL A 60 37.54 40.44 60.00
N ASN A 61 36.37 40.44 60.64
CA ASN A 61 35.17 39.70 60.23
C ASN A 61 33.87 40.44 60.59
N GLU A 62 32.82 40.37 59.77
CA GLU A 62 31.50 40.94 60.06
C GLU A 62 30.45 39.84 60.32
N VAL A 63 29.70 39.95 61.41
CA VAL A 63 28.61 39.02 61.77
C VAL A 63 27.44 39.80 62.37
N ALA A 64 26.23 39.61 61.82
CA ALA A 64 24.97 40.14 62.35
C ALA A 64 24.99 41.65 62.70
N GLY A 65 25.56 42.49 61.84
CA GLY A 65 25.65 43.94 62.05
C GLY A 65 26.70 44.38 63.08
N LYS A 66 27.61 43.49 63.48
CA LYS A 66 28.78 43.79 64.31
C LYS A 66 30.06 43.45 63.56
N ILE A 67 31.03 44.35 63.59
CA ILE A 67 32.38 44.12 63.06
C ILE A 67 33.24 43.63 64.22
N THR A 68 33.93 42.51 64.03
CA THR A 68 34.91 41.98 64.98
C THR A 68 36.31 42.14 64.41
N VAL A 69 37.22 42.68 65.21
CA VAL A 69 38.63 42.90 64.88
C VAL A 69 39.48 42.19 65.91
N ALA A 70 40.03 41.04 65.53
CA ALA A 70 40.98 40.28 66.34
C ALA A 70 42.40 40.76 66.04
N VAL A 71 43.12 41.20 67.08
CA VAL A 71 44.52 41.64 67.00
C VAL A 71 45.39 40.69 67.80
N ASN A 72 46.43 40.14 67.16
CA ASN A 72 47.41 39.26 67.79
C ASN A 72 48.52 40.10 68.43
N LEU A 73 48.42 40.29 69.74
CA LEU A 73 49.33 41.09 70.57
C LEU A 73 50.67 40.38 70.82
N ALA A 74 50.79 39.08 70.54
CA ALA A 74 52.01 38.30 70.82
C ALA A 74 53.23 38.72 69.97
N LYS A 75 53.04 39.58 68.95
CA LYS A 75 54.13 40.22 68.18
C LYS A 75 54.21 41.74 68.37
N LEU A 76 53.51 42.30 69.37
CA LEU A 76 53.53 43.72 69.72
C LEU A 76 54.24 43.92 71.07
N SER A 77 54.85 45.09 71.29
CA SER A 77 55.59 45.38 72.52
C SER A 77 54.68 45.69 73.71
N ALA A 78 55.07 45.29 74.91
CA ALA A 78 54.25 45.49 76.11
C ALA A 78 54.11 46.98 76.46
N GLY A 79 52.87 47.45 76.59
CA GLY A 79 52.55 48.82 77.02
C GLY A 79 52.61 49.90 75.93
N GLY A 80 52.48 49.56 74.66
CA GLY A 80 52.05 50.52 73.62
C GLY A 80 50.53 50.64 73.52
N THR A 81 50.04 51.52 72.65
CA THR A 81 48.61 51.86 72.50
C THR A 81 48.06 51.42 71.15
N ILE A 82 46.88 50.79 71.14
CA ILE A 82 46.15 50.43 69.91
C ILE A 82 45.09 51.48 69.60
N ARG A 83 44.88 51.77 68.31
CA ARG A 83 43.72 52.49 67.78
C ARG A 83 43.19 51.77 66.55
N ILE A 84 41.88 51.52 66.50
CA ILE A 84 41.18 51.01 65.31
C ILE A 84 40.47 52.19 64.64
N ARG A 85 40.62 52.32 63.32
CA ARG A 85 39.94 53.34 62.50
C ARG A 85 39.25 52.69 61.30
N ALA A 86 37.95 52.89 61.17
CA ALA A 86 37.21 52.65 59.93
C ALA A 86 37.22 53.95 59.11
N THR A 87 37.64 53.86 57.85
CA THR A 87 37.72 55.01 56.93
C THR A 87 36.90 54.73 55.69
N SER A 88 35.92 55.58 55.38
CA SER A 88 35.16 55.48 54.13
C SER A 88 35.91 56.14 52.97
N ASN A 89 36.05 55.44 51.84
CA ASN A 89 36.68 55.98 50.63
C ASN A 89 35.66 56.76 49.79
N GLY A 90 35.19 57.88 50.32
CA GLY A 90 34.25 58.79 49.67
C GLY A 90 34.66 60.26 49.84
N VAL A 91 34.26 61.11 48.89
CA VAL A 91 34.51 62.56 48.96
C VAL A 91 33.67 63.15 50.08
N GLY A 92 34.32 63.74 51.09
CA GLY A 92 33.69 64.12 52.36
C GLY A 92 33.92 63.08 53.48
N ALA A 93 35.16 62.58 53.61
CA ALA A 93 35.51 61.49 54.52
C ALA A 93 35.29 61.82 56.01
N VAL A 94 34.12 61.45 56.54
CA VAL A 94 33.85 61.40 57.98
C VAL A 94 34.69 60.29 58.60
N LEU A 95 35.71 60.67 59.38
CA LEU A 95 36.48 59.74 60.19
C LEU A 95 35.65 59.28 61.39
N TYR A 96 34.92 58.17 61.24
CA TYR A 96 34.27 57.46 62.35
C TYR A 96 35.34 56.81 63.24
N ASN A 97 35.95 57.63 64.09
CA ASN A 97 37.03 57.26 64.99
C ASN A 97 36.48 56.48 66.19
N TYR A 98 36.14 55.21 65.98
CA TYR A 98 35.80 54.22 67.02
C TYR A 98 37.06 53.86 67.86
N GLY A 99 37.63 54.87 68.50
CA GLY A 99 38.87 54.79 69.26
C GLY A 99 38.68 54.04 70.58
N ILE A 100 38.57 52.71 70.53
CA ILE A 100 38.92 51.86 71.66
C ILE A 100 40.44 52.02 71.85
N LEU A 101 40.80 53.01 72.66
CA LEU A 101 42.18 53.38 72.95
C LEU A 101 42.63 52.60 74.19
N GLU A 102 43.36 51.51 73.97
CA GLU A 102 43.80 50.62 75.05
C GLU A 102 45.31 50.41 75.03
N THR A 103 45.88 50.31 76.23
CA THR A 103 47.26 49.88 76.48
C THR A 103 47.23 48.44 76.99
N PRO A 104 47.54 47.42 76.17
CA PRO A 104 47.40 46.03 76.59
C PRO A 104 48.37 45.65 77.70
N THR A 105 47.83 45.03 78.76
CA THR A 105 48.57 44.55 79.93
C THR A 105 48.96 43.06 79.85
N THR A 106 48.51 42.35 78.82
CA THR A 106 48.72 40.91 78.61
C THR A 106 49.11 40.59 77.16
N THR A 107 49.76 39.45 76.95
CA THR A 107 50.08 38.89 75.62
C THR A 107 49.02 37.86 75.20
N GLY A 108 48.66 37.83 73.91
CA GLY A 108 47.64 36.92 73.37
C GLY A 108 46.91 37.50 72.17
N ILE A 109 45.78 36.92 71.76
CA ILE A 109 44.85 37.53 70.81
C ILE A 109 43.81 38.31 71.59
N LYS A 110 43.53 39.55 71.20
CA LYS A 110 42.43 40.35 71.74
C LYS A 110 41.43 40.71 70.64
N VAL A 111 40.14 40.47 70.92
CA VAL A 111 39.04 40.75 69.98
C VAL A 111 38.32 42.01 70.43
N TYR A 112 38.16 42.94 69.50
CA TYR A 112 37.38 44.16 69.66
C TYR A 112 36.10 44.05 68.84
N THR A 113 34.95 44.29 69.46
CA THR A 113 33.63 44.28 68.79
C THR A 113 33.14 45.71 68.60
N LEU A 114 32.75 46.03 67.38
CA LEU A 114 32.28 47.35 66.95
C LEU A 114 30.85 47.22 66.43
N ASP A 115 29.92 47.97 67.00
CA ASP A 115 28.55 48.06 66.48
C ASP A 115 28.52 48.88 65.19
N LYS A 116 27.96 48.31 64.11
CA LYS A 116 27.77 48.99 62.83
C LYS A 116 26.66 50.04 62.99
N LYS A 117 27.01 51.26 63.40
CA LYS A 117 26.10 52.40 63.25
C LYS A 117 25.75 52.54 61.76
N VAL A 118 24.52 52.96 61.51
CA VAL A 118 23.76 52.71 60.25
C VAL A 118 24.38 53.31 58.98
N GLU A 119 25.43 54.13 59.09
CA GLU A 119 26.05 54.89 58.00
C GLU A 119 27.56 54.61 57.86
N ILE A 120 27.94 53.35 57.64
CA ILE A 120 29.25 53.00 57.05
C ILE A 120 29.03 52.76 55.54
N PRO A 121 29.51 53.64 54.64
CA PRO A 121 29.29 53.47 53.19
C PRO A 121 29.97 52.22 52.61
N GLN A 122 29.48 51.78 51.44
CA GLN A 122 29.82 50.51 50.77
C GLN A 122 31.31 50.27 50.49
N PHE A 123 32.17 51.29 50.59
CA PHE A 123 33.62 51.16 50.37
C PHE A 123 34.41 51.81 51.48
N GLY A 124 35.07 51.00 52.31
CA GLY A 124 35.92 51.46 53.39
C GLY A 124 37.16 50.60 53.61
N THR A 125 38.04 51.08 54.47
CA THR A 125 39.24 50.38 54.95
C THR A 125 39.27 50.36 56.47
N ILE A 126 39.78 49.28 57.07
CA ILE A 126 40.04 49.23 58.51
C ILE A 126 41.56 49.28 58.71
N SER A 127 42.00 50.42 59.24
CA SER A 127 43.38 50.62 59.67
C SER A 127 43.47 50.34 61.17
N VAL A 128 44.41 49.50 61.58
CA VAL A 128 44.78 49.33 62.99
C VAL A 128 46.15 49.96 63.18
N ASP A 129 46.19 51.08 63.91
CA ASP A 129 47.43 51.75 64.27
C ASP A 129 47.90 51.17 65.61
N TYR A 130 49.12 50.62 65.65
CA TYR A 130 49.80 50.32 66.91
C TYR A 130 50.90 51.36 67.16
N TRP A 131 50.85 52.03 68.31
CA TRP A 131 51.84 53.01 68.72
C TRP A 131 52.70 52.40 69.82
N ASN A 132 54.00 52.29 69.58
CA ASN A 132 54.91 51.74 70.58
C ASN A 132 55.06 52.71 71.79
N LYS A 133 55.68 52.21 72.87
CA LYS A 133 55.89 52.96 74.11
C LYS A 133 56.80 54.21 73.98
N ALA A 134 57.44 54.40 72.83
CA ALA A 134 58.26 55.57 72.48
C ALA A 134 57.53 56.52 71.51
N GLY A 135 56.23 56.32 71.25
CA GLY A 135 55.44 57.17 70.37
C GLY A 135 55.66 56.95 68.86
N THR A 136 56.37 55.88 68.45
CA THR A 136 56.50 55.53 67.04
C THR A 136 55.29 54.73 66.56
N ALA A 137 54.66 55.18 65.47
CA ALA A 137 53.58 54.46 64.83
C ALA A 137 54.10 53.27 64.01
N ILE A 138 53.53 52.09 64.25
CA ILE A 138 53.65 50.88 63.43
C ILE A 138 52.23 50.61 62.91
N VAL A 139 51.96 51.05 61.68
CA VAL A 139 50.63 50.94 61.06
C VAL A 139 50.49 49.58 60.38
N ALA A 140 49.43 48.85 60.72
CA ALA A 140 49.06 47.61 60.05
C ALA A 140 47.69 47.79 59.38
N THR A 141 47.71 48.19 58.11
CA THR A 141 46.51 48.42 57.30
C THR A 141 45.96 47.11 56.75
N VAL A 142 44.64 46.92 56.84
CA VAL A 142 43.93 45.81 56.19
C VAL A 142 42.83 46.39 55.30
N ALA A 143 42.85 46.04 54.02
CA ALA A 143 41.74 46.29 53.13
C ALA A 143 40.67 45.22 53.37
N TYR A 144 39.48 45.62 53.81
CA TYR A 144 38.36 44.73 54.07
C TYR A 144 37.09 45.33 53.42
N MET A 145 36.51 44.62 52.47
CA MET A 145 35.33 45.09 51.74
C MET A 145 34.05 44.63 52.43
N PHE A 146 33.26 45.58 52.91
CA PHE A 146 31.91 45.30 53.43
C PHE A 146 30.95 45.03 52.26
N MET A 147 30.58 43.77 52.03
CA MET A 147 29.58 43.40 51.04
C MET A 147 28.20 43.26 51.70
N ASP A 148 27.54 44.41 51.86
CA ASP A 148 26.16 44.50 52.31
C ASP A 148 25.21 44.59 51.11
N GLY A 149 24.10 43.85 51.14
CA GLY A 149 23.30 43.49 49.96
C GLY A 149 23.92 42.30 49.20
N GLY A 150 23.33 41.12 49.36
CA GLY A 150 23.84 39.88 48.75
C GLY A 150 23.81 39.88 47.22
N VAL A 151 24.75 39.14 46.61
CA VAL A 151 24.76 38.86 45.16
C VAL A 151 23.39 38.31 44.76
N THR A 152 22.64 39.07 43.98
CA THR A 152 21.19 38.86 43.83
C THR A 152 20.88 37.53 43.14
N SER A 153 20.04 36.70 43.78
CA SER A 153 19.62 35.42 43.20
C SER A 153 19.00 35.62 41.81
N THR A 154 18.31 36.74 41.62
CA THR A 154 17.63 37.15 40.38
C THR A 154 18.47 36.99 39.12
N ASN A 155 19.78 37.28 39.16
CA ASN A 155 20.67 37.13 38.00
C ASN A 155 20.99 35.66 37.70
N GLN A 156 21.09 34.80 38.72
CA GLN A 156 21.26 33.36 38.55
C GLN A 156 19.94 32.70 38.14
N ASP A 157 18.82 33.11 38.74
CA ASP A 157 17.47 32.66 38.40
C ASP A 157 17.14 32.98 36.92
N LEU A 158 17.44 34.20 36.45
CA LEU A 158 17.25 34.61 35.06
C LEU A 158 18.12 33.80 34.07
N SER A 159 19.39 33.59 34.40
CA SER A 159 20.29 32.75 33.58
C SER A 159 19.78 31.31 33.49
N ASN A 160 19.39 30.72 34.62
CA ASN A 160 18.82 29.37 34.67
C ASN A 160 17.53 29.25 33.86
N ALA A 161 16.58 30.18 34.04
CA ALA A 161 15.32 30.20 33.28
C ALA A 161 15.57 30.35 31.76
N THR A 162 16.47 31.25 31.36
CA THR A 162 16.85 31.47 29.96
C THR A 162 17.44 30.21 29.33
N ASN A 163 18.34 29.53 30.04
CA ASN A 163 18.95 28.29 29.56
C ASN A 163 17.92 27.14 29.45
N LEU A 164 17.02 27.00 30.42
CA LEU A 164 15.95 25.99 30.38
C LEU A 164 14.99 26.21 29.21
N VAL A 165 14.56 27.46 28.97
CA VAL A 165 13.67 27.82 27.86
C VAL A 165 14.35 27.62 26.50
N ASN A 166 15.58 28.09 26.33
CA ASN A 166 16.32 27.91 25.07
C ASN A 166 16.58 26.43 24.76
N ASN A 167 16.77 25.58 25.78
CA ASN A 167 16.95 24.14 25.61
C ASN A 167 15.69 23.39 25.14
N LEU A 168 14.50 24.01 25.15
CA LEU A 168 13.29 23.40 24.59
C LEU A 168 13.34 23.30 23.05
N PHE A 169 14.12 24.16 22.38
CA PHE A 169 14.06 24.40 20.93
C PHE A 169 15.27 23.85 20.17
N THR A 170 15.11 23.56 18.87
CA THR A 170 16.22 23.21 17.98
C THR A 170 17.24 24.33 17.83
N ASP A 171 16.76 25.56 17.72
CA ASP A 171 17.52 26.73 17.28
C ASP A 171 17.00 28.04 17.91
N SER A 172 17.73 29.13 17.70
CA SER A 172 17.44 30.46 18.27
C SER A 172 16.17 31.13 17.74
N ASN A 173 15.61 30.69 16.59
CA ASN A 173 14.33 31.21 16.09
C ASN A 173 13.14 30.53 16.78
N LYS A 174 13.39 29.45 17.54
CA LYS A 174 12.41 28.77 18.40
C LYS A 174 11.20 28.26 17.62
N ASN A 175 11.40 27.86 16.36
CA ASN A 175 10.32 27.45 15.45
C ASN A 175 10.03 25.94 15.51
N SER A 176 10.96 25.14 16.02
CA SER A 176 10.79 23.70 16.28
C SER A 176 11.33 23.32 17.66
N LEU A 177 10.77 22.27 18.25
CA LEU A 177 11.23 21.69 19.52
C LEU A 177 12.35 20.69 19.30
N LYS A 178 13.21 20.49 20.32
CA LYS A 178 14.10 19.33 20.32
C LYS A 178 13.27 18.03 20.40
N PRO A 179 13.70 16.92 19.78
CA PRO A 179 12.99 15.63 19.87
C PRO A 179 12.82 15.09 21.30
N THR A 180 13.58 15.60 22.26
CA THR A 180 13.54 15.25 23.69
C THR A 180 12.66 16.19 24.53
N THR A 181 12.01 17.19 23.93
CA THR A 181 11.18 18.15 24.67
C THR A 181 9.79 17.58 24.88
N ASP A 182 9.52 17.14 26.10
CA ASP A 182 8.21 16.69 26.57
C ASP A 182 7.51 17.76 27.43
N GLN A 183 6.31 17.44 27.92
CA GLN A 183 5.60 18.33 28.84
C GLN A 183 6.41 18.60 30.12
N ALA A 184 7.13 17.61 30.65
CA ALA A 184 7.92 17.76 31.88
C ALA A 184 9.13 18.69 31.70
N ALA A 185 9.71 18.79 30.49
CA ALA A 185 10.73 19.78 30.15
C ALA A 185 10.14 21.20 30.10
N ILE A 186 8.95 21.35 29.50
CA ILE A 186 8.21 22.63 29.46
C ILE A 186 7.82 23.07 30.88
N ASP A 187 7.33 22.16 31.72
CA ASP A 187 6.93 22.45 33.11
C ASP A 187 8.13 22.85 33.98
N LYS A 188 9.30 22.21 33.80
CA LYS A 188 10.55 22.60 34.46
C LYS A 188 11.01 24.01 34.04
N ALA A 189 10.85 24.36 32.77
CA ALA A 189 11.14 25.71 32.29
C ALA A 189 10.13 26.74 32.85
N GLN A 190 8.83 26.40 32.90
CA GLN A 190 7.78 27.23 33.48
C GLN A 190 8.08 27.53 34.96
N ALA A 191 8.36 26.49 35.76
CA ALA A 191 8.70 26.65 37.18
C ALA A 191 10.03 27.40 37.44
N ALA A 192 10.87 27.63 36.42
CA ALA A 192 12.02 28.51 36.49
C ALA A 192 11.66 29.96 36.12
N VAL A 193 10.87 30.17 35.07
CA VAL A 193 10.34 31.49 34.68
C VAL A 193 9.43 32.08 35.77
N ASP A 194 8.62 31.25 36.43
CA ASP A 194 7.69 31.67 37.49
C ASP A 194 8.37 32.34 38.68
N LYS A 195 9.62 31.95 38.99
CA LYS A 195 10.43 32.53 40.08
C LYS A 195 10.94 33.94 39.80
N LEU A 196 10.99 34.35 38.52
CA LEU A 196 11.53 35.65 38.14
C LEU A 196 10.63 36.79 38.64
N ALA A 197 11.24 37.95 38.93
CA ALA A 197 10.50 39.18 39.15
C ALA A 197 9.69 39.59 37.90
N ALA A 198 8.64 40.40 38.08
CA ALA A 198 7.87 40.92 36.96
C ALA A 198 8.73 41.90 36.13
N GLY A 199 8.78 41.70 34.82
CA GLY A 199 9.59 42.49 33.90
C GLY A 199 9.68 41.87 32.51
N THR A 200 10.32 42.59 31.58
CA THR A 200 10.38 42.26 30.15
C THR A 200 10.90 40.84 29.88
N ASP A 201 11.95 40.42 30.57
CA ASP A 201 12.56 39.10 30.34
C ASP A 201 11.63 37.95 30.75
N LYS A 202 10.90 38.09 31.86
CA LYS A 202 9.87 37.13 32.27
C LYS A 202 8.75 37.05 31.22
N THR A 203 8.31 38.18 30.68
CA THR A 203 7.31 38.24 29.60
C THR A 203 7.81 37.54 28.33
N ASN A 204 9.05 37.78 27.91
CA ASN A 204 9.65 37.16 26.73
C ASN A 204 9.78 35.63 26.91
N LEU A 205 10.33 35.18 28.03
CA LEU A 205 10.47 33.76 28.34
C LEU A 205 9.11 33.05 28.49
N GLN A 206 8.08 33.75 28.99
CA GLN A 206 6.71 33.22 29.03
C GLN A 206 6.11 33.06 27.63
N ASN A 207 6.35 34.02 26.73
CA ASN A 207 5.91 33.93 25.33
C ASN A 207 6.60 32.75 24.62
N ASP A 208 7.90 32.54 24.84
CA ASP A 208 8.63 31.37 24.35
C ASP A 208 8.03 30.06 24.89
N ILE A 209 7.76 29.97 26.20
CA ILE A 209 7.14 28.76 26.79
C ILE A 209 5.75 28.51 26.21
N ASN A 210 4.97 29.54 25.92
CA ASN A 210 3.67 29.38 25.26
C ASN A 210 3.83 28.88 23.81
N LYS A 211 4.81 29.43 23.06
CA LYS A 211 5.20 28.90 21.74
C LYS A 211 5.65 27.44 21.81
N ALA A 212 6.35 27.03 22.87
CA ALA A 212 6.74 25.64 23.08
C ALA A 212 5.54 24.72 23.32
N LYS A 213 4.56 25.13 24.13
CA LYS A 213 3.30 24.39 24.35
C LYS A 213 2.52 24.20 23.04
N ASP A 214 2.40 25.26 22.24
CA ASP A 214 1.75 25.20 20.92
C ASP A 214 2.45 24.24 19.94
N LEU A 215 3.78 24.23 19.93
CA LEU A 215 4.57 23.32 19.10
C LEU A 215 4.45 21.87 19.57
N LEU A 216 4.47 21.61 20.88
CA LEU A 216 4.28 20.26 21.43
C LEU A 216 2.89 19.71 21.11
N ALA A 217 1.85 20.54 21.23
CA ALA A 217 0.49 20.18 20.85
C ALA A 217 0.38 19.83 19.35
N LYS A 218 1.00 20.63 18.47
CA LYS A 218 1.07 20.33 17.02
C LYS A 218 1.81 19.04 16.72
N GLN A 219 2.97 18.81 17.36
CA GLN A 219 3.78 17.60 17.19
C GLN A 219 3.05 16.34 17.67
N THR A 220 2.30 16.44 18.78
CA THR A 220 1.46 15.35 19.30
C THR A 220 0.29 15.04 18.36
N ALA A 221 -0.40 16.08 17.88
CA ALA A 221 -1.51 15.93 16.93
C ALA A 221 -1.04 15.34 15.59
N ASP A 222 0.10 15.79 15.05
CA ASP A 222 0.66 15.21 13.84
C ASP A 222 1.11 13.76 14.07
N LYS A 223 1.73 13.43 15.20
CA LYS A 223 2.11 12.03 15.48
C LYS A 223 0.88 11.10 15.55
N THR A 224 -0.24 11.58 16.07
CA THR A 224 -1.52 10.87 15.98
C THR A 224 -2.00 10.74 14.53
N ALA A 225 -1.97 11.82 13.73
CA ALA A 225 -2.35 11.80 12.31
C ALA A 225 -1.49 10.84 11.48
N GLN A 226 -0.16 10.84 11.67
CA GLN A 226 0.77 9.89 11.06
C GLN A 226 0.39 8.44 11.38
N ASN A 227 0.12 8.12 12.64
CA ASN A 227 -0.26 6.76 13.07
C ASN A 227 -1.61 6.32 12.49
N THR A 228 -2.61 7.21 12.47
CA THR A 228 -3.94 6.93 11.90
C THR A 228 -3.86 6.76 10.38
N ALA A 229 -3.14 7.64 9.68
CA ALA A 229 -2.94 7.55 8.23
C ALA A 229 -2.15 6.29 7.86
N LYS A 230 -1.09 5.94 8.59
CA LYS A 230 -0.34 4.70 8.37
C LYS A 230 -1.21 3.45 8.54
N THR A 231 -1.99 3.37 9.62
CA THR A 231 -2.90 2.23 9.84
C THR A 231 -3.93 2.10 8.71
N ALA A 232 -4.47 3.22 8.20
CA ALA A 232 -5.41 3.21 7.08
C ALA A 232 -4.74 2.79 5.75
N VAL A 233 -3.53 3.29 5.47
CA VAL A 233 -2.74 2.93 4.28
C VAL A 233 -2.32 1.46 4.30
N ASP A 234 -1.78 0.96 5.41
CA ASP A 234 -1.38 -0.46 5.55
C ASP A 234 -2.61 -1.39 5.41
N ALA A 235 -3.81 -0.94 5.78
CA ALA A 235 -5.04 -1.70 5.63
C ALA A 235 -5.53 -1.86 4.17
N LEU A 236 -5.03 -1.06 3.22
CA LEU A 236 -5.34 -1.22 1.79
C LEU A 236 -4.68 -2.46 1.18
N PHE A 237 -3.55 -2.90 1.75
CA PHE A 237 -2.69 -3.94 1.18
C PHE A 237 -2.96 -5.32 1.78
N THR A 238 -2.60 -6.39 1.07
CA THR A 238 -2.63 -7.76 1.61
C THR A 238 -1.75 -7.87 2.86
N ASP A 239 -0.54 -7.33 2.77
CA ASP A 239 0.56 -7.49 3.71
C ASP A 239 1.59 -6.34 3.55
N ALA A 240 2.64 -6.35 4.38
CA ALA A 240 3.66 -5.30 4.44
C ALA A 240 4.53 -5.13 3.18
N THR A 241 4.53 -6.07 2.22
CA THR A 241 5.25 -5.93 0.95
C THR A 241 4.56 -4.96 -0.02
N LYS A 242 3.27 -4.67 0.20
CA LYS A 242 2.43 -3.79 -0.64
C LYS A 242 2.41 -4.18 -2.13
N THR A 243 2.59 -5.48 -2.40
CA THR A 243 2.55 -6.06 -3.75
C THR A 243 1.13 -6.34 -4.24
N GLY A 244 0.19 -6.59 -3.33
CA GLY A 244 -1.25 -6.77 -3.61
C GLY A 244 -2.14 -5.95 -2.69
N ILE A 245 -3.37 -5.67 -3.14
CA ILE A 245 -4.42 -5.01 -2.35
C ILE A 245 -5.45 -6.01 -1.83
N LYS A 246 -6.13 -5.70 -0.72
CA LYS A 246 -7.18 -6.58 -0.18
C LYS A 246 -8.37 -6.70 -1.15
N ALA A 247 -9.16 -7.75 -0.99
CA ALA A 247 -10.39 -7.94 -1.75
C ALA A 247 -11.35 -6.75 -1.59
N THR A 248 -11.45 -6.24 -0.36
CA THR A 248 -12.25 -5.09 0.09
C THR A 248 -11.67 -3.71 -0.26
N THR A 249 -10.49 -3.64 -0.88
CA THR A 249 -9.92 -2.37 -1.31
C THR A 249 -10.56 -1.95 -2.63
N ASP A 250 -11.37 -0.90 -2.55
CA ASP A 250 -12.02 -0.19 -3.64
C ASP A 250 -11.57 1.28 -3.67
N GLN A 251 -12.19 2.11 -4.53
CA GLN A 251 -11.84 3.52 -4.64
C GLN A 251 -12.16 4.29 -3.34
N ALA A 252 -13.29 4.01 -2.69
CA ALA A 252 -13.71 4.71 -1.48
C ALA A 252 -12.77 4.43 -0.30
N ALA A 253 -12.22 3.22 -0.20
CA ALA A 253 -11.18 2.87 0.77
C ALA A 253 -9.87 3.66 0.53
N ILE A 254 -9.45 3.80 -0.73
CA ILE A 254 -8.27 4.58 -1.12
C ILE A 254 -8.50 6.07 -0.83
N ASP A 255 -9.65 6.63 -1.22
CA ASP A 255 -10.00 8.04 -1.00
C ASP A 255 -10.08 8.37 0.50
N ALA A 256 -10.61 7.46 1.32
CA ALA A 256 -10.66 7.60 2.77
C ALA A 256 -9.25 7.59 3.40
N ALA A 257 -8.35 6.73 2.93
CA ALA A 257 -6.96 6.72 3.37
C ALA A 257 -6.21 7.99 2.91
N GLN A 258 -6.41 8.43 1.67
CA GLN A 258 -5.89 9.69 1.12
C GLN A 258 -6.34 10.90 1.94
N ALA A 259 -7.59 10.93 2.41
CA ALA A 259 -8.13 11.98 3.28
C ALA A 259 -7.50 11.99 4.69
N LEU A 260 -6.87 10.89 5.12
CA LEU A 260 -6.07 10.82 6.35
C LEU A 260 -4.62 11.22 6.11
N VAL A 261 -3.99 10.74 5.03
CA VAL A 261 -2.65 11.18 4.58
C VAL A 261 -2.61 12.70 4.38
N ASN A 262 -3.67 13.29 3.86
CA ASN A 262 -3.79 14.74 3.68
C ASN A 262 -3.73 15.55 5.00
N LYS A 263 -4.03 14.95 6.16
CA LYS A 263 -3.97 15.59 7.48
C LYS A 263 -2.57 15.55 8.12
N VAL A 264 -1.65 14.74 7.58
CA VAL A 264 -0.25 14.69 8.04
C VAL A 264 0.46 15.99 7.67
N GLN A 265 1.24 16.52 8.61
CA GLN A 265 2.03 17.75 8.52
C GLN A 265 3.51 17.46 8.22
N ASP A 266 4.08 16.38 8.75
CA ASP A 266 5.43 15.93 8.38
C ASP A 266 5.49 15.63 6.87
N PRO A 267 6.26 16.40 6.08
CA PRO A 267 6.26 16.26 4.62
C PRO A 267 6.94 14.97 4.15
N THR A 268 7.84 14.39 4.95
CA THR A 268 8.55 13.15 4.63
C THR A 268 7.61 11.96 4.80
N VAL A 269 6.97 11.86 5.97
CA VAL A 269 6.00 10.81 6.27
C VAL A 269 4.79 10.90 5.33
N LYS A 270 4.34 12.12 5.01
CA LYS A 270 3.28 12.33 4.02
C LYS A 270 3.68 11.87 2.62
N ALA A 271 4.90 12.19 2.16
CA ALA A 271 5.37 11.79 0.84
C ALA A 271 5.55 10.26 0.72
N ASP A 272 5.97 9.57 1.77
CA ASP A 272 6.07 8.10 1.77
C ASP A 272 4.69 7.44 1.79
N LEU A 273 3.76 7.92 2.61
CA LEU A 273 2.37 7.44 2.60
C LEU A 273 1.64 7.77 1.28
N GLN A 274 2.00 8.85 0.60
CA GLN A 274 1.44 9.15 -0.73
C GLN A 274 1.89 8.13 -1.78
N LYS A 275 3.18 7.74 -1.81
CA LYS A 275 3.67 6.68 -2.71
C LYS A 275 2.91 5.37 -2.50
N ASP A 276 2.52 5.06 -1.26
CA ASP A 276 1.68 3.92 -0.94
C ASP A 276 0.25 4.08 -1.50
N ILE A 277 -0.39 5.24 -1.35
CA ILE A 277 -1.70 5.52 -1.97
C ILE A 277 -1.63 5.35 -3.49
N ASP A 278 -0.64 5.96 -4.14
CA ASP A 278 -0.43 5.89 -5.59
C ASP A 278 -0.22 4.43 -6.05
N LYS A 279 0.50 3.64 -5.23
CA LYS A 279 0.71 2.20 -5.45
C LYS A 279 -0.59 1.39 -5.29
N ALA A 280 -1.41 1.70 -4.28
CA ALA A 280 -2.72 1.06 -4.10
C ALA A 280 -3.66 1.36 -5.27
N GLN A 281 -3.68 2.61 -5.75
CA GLN A 281 -4.45 3.02 -6.94
C GLN A 281 -3.99 2.28 -8.20
N SER A 282 -2.67 2.19 -8.42
CA SER A 282 -2.09 1.44 -9.53
C SER A 282 -2.52 -0.04 -9.51
N LEU A 283 -2.53 -0.67 -8.34
CA LEU A 283 -2.98 -2.06 -8.16
C LEU A 283 -4.50 -2.22 -8.34
N LEU A 284 -5.32 -1.26 -7.90
CA LEU A 284 -6.76 -1.27 -8.11
C LEU A 284 -7.10 -1.14 -9.60
N ASN A 285 -6.43 -0.23 -10.31
CA ASN A 285 -6.59 -0.05 -11.74
C ASN A 285 -6.19 -1.34 -12.51
N ALA A 286 -5.06 -1.96 -12.16
CA ALA A 286 -4.64 -3.23 -12.75
C ALA A 286 -5.60 -4.40 -12.47
N LYS A 287 -6.10 -4.53 -11.23
CA LYS A 287 -7.13 -5.51 -10.84
C LYS A 287 -8.42 -5.34 -11.66
N SER A 288 -8.81 -4.08 -11.90
CA SER A 288 -10.01 -3.72 -12.66
C SER A 288 -9.85 -4.02 -14.15
N GLU A 289 -8.68 -3.72 -14.73
CA GLU A 289 -8.37 -4.03 -16.12
C GLU A 289 -8.27 -5.54 -16.37
N GLN A 290 -7.65 -6.30 -15.45
CA GLN A 290 -7.59 -7.76 -15.52
C GLN A 290 -8.99 -8.40 -15.51
N ALA A 291 -9.93 -7.84 -14.75
CA ALA A 291 -11.31 -8.31 -14.74
C ALA A 291 -11.98 -8.17 -16.12
N LYS A 292 -11.82 -7.01 -16.79
CA LYS A 292 -12.31 -6.82 -18.17
C LYS A 292 -11.65 -7.78 -19.14
N GLN A 293 -10.32 -7.95 -19.06
CA GLN A 293 -9.57 -8.86 -19.93
C GLN A 293 -10.08 -10.30 -19.79
N ASN A 294 -10.44 -10.73 -18.58
CA ASN A 294 -11.04 -12.05 -18.36
C ASN A 294 -12.42 -12.15 -19.03
N THR A 295 -13.28 -11.12 -18.90
CA THR A 295 -14.59 -11.08 -19.59
C THR A 295 -14.43 -11.16 -21.11
N ALA A 296 -13.53 -10.39 -21.70
CA ALA A 296 -13.30 -10.39 -23.16
C ALA A 296 -12.68 -11.71 -23.66
N ASN A 297 -11.74 -12.28 -22.91
CA ASN A 297 -11.14 -13.59 -23.18
C ASN A 297 -12.19 -14.71 -23.18
N THR A 298 -13.13 -14.70 -22.23
CA THR A 298 -14.28 -15.63 -22.24
C THR A 298 -15.17 -15.39 -23.46
N ALA A 299 -15.58 -14.14 -23.73
CA ALA A 299 -16.48 -13.82 -24.83
C ALA A 299 -15.93 -14.24 -26.21
N VAL A 300 -14.65 -13.96 -26.49
CA VAL A 300 -13.98 -14.38 -27.73
C VAL A 300 -13.86 -15.89 -27.81
N LYS A 301 -13.43 -16.55 -26.73
CA LYS A 301 -13.30 -18.01 -26.70
C LYS A 301 -14.62 -18.72 -26.94
N GLU A 302 -15.71 -18.22 -26.39
CA GLU A 302 -17.03 -18.83 -26.53
C GLU A 302 -17.58 -18.81 -27.96
N LEU A 303 -16.95 -18.08 -28.89
CA LEU A 303 -17.24 -18.16 -30.34
C LEU A 303 -16.71 -19.46 -30.98
N PHE A 304 -15.70 -20.09 -30.38
CA PHE A 304 -14.97 -21.22 -30.94
C PHE A 304 -15.37 -22.58 -30.37
N THR A 305 -15.23 -23.62 -31.19
CA THR A 305 -15.40 -25.01 -30.78
C THR A 305 -14.44 -25.33 -29.62
N ASN A 306 -14.93 -26.08 -28.63
CA ASN A 306 -14.23 -26.36 -27.36
C ASN A 306 -13.76 -25.13 -26.56
N ASN A 307 -14.30 -23.94 -26.87
CA ASN A 307 -13.84 -22.64 -26.33
C ASN A 307 -12.36 -22.33 -26.65
N ASP A 308 -11.86 -22.78 -27.80
CA ASP A 308 -10.45 -22.67 -28.20
C ASP A 308 -10.26 -22.04 -29.60
N PRO A 309 -9.73 -20.81 -29.71
CA PRO A 309 -9.37 -20.18 -30.98
C PRO A 309 -8.38 -20.98 -31.84
N ALA A 310 -7.57 -21.87 -31.25
CA ALA A 310 -6.68 -22.74 -32.01
C ALA A 310 -7.40 -23.88 -32.73
N SER A 311 -8.68 -24.17 -32.41
CA SER A 311 -9.49 -25.21 -33.06
C SER A 311 -9.75 -24.98 -34.55
N ASN A 312 -9.65 -23.73 -35.03
CA ASN A 312 -10.00 -23.29 -36.38
C ASN A 312 -11.47 -23.56 -36.79
N ALA A 313 -12.37 -23.74 -35.82
CA ALA A 313 -13.80 -23.94 -36.05
C ALA A 313 -14.64 -23.11 -35.09
N ILE A 314 -15.58 -22.32 -35.61
CA ILE A 314 -16.59 -21.62 -34.80
C ILE A 314 -17.72 -22.58 -34.40
N LYS A 315 -18.45 -22.28 -33.31
CA LYS A 315 -19.68 -23.01 -32.95
C LYS A 315 -20.81 -22.71 -33.93
N ASP A 316 -21.78 -23.61 -34.06
CA ASP A 316 -22.99 -23.37 -34.87
C ASP A 316 -23.73 -22.09 -34.43
N THR A 317 -23.81 -21.87 -33.11
CA THR A 317 -24.40 -20.69 -32.47
C THR A 317 -23.69 -19.37 -32.78
N THR A 318 -22.43 -19.42 -33.21
CA THR A 318 -21.65 -18.21 -33.56
C THR A 318 -22.23 -17.58 -34.81
N ASN A 319 -22.55 -16.30 -34.73
CA ASN A 319 -23.17 -15.49 -35.76
C ASN A 319 -22.72 -14.03 -35.58
N GLN A 320 -23.09 -13.14 -36.49
CA GLN A 320 -22.59 -11.76 -36.47
C GLN A 320 -22.83 -11.07 -35.11
N LYS A 321 -24.03 -11.21 -34.52
CA LYS A 321 -24.33 -10.61 -33.22
C LYS A 321 -23.40 -11.13 -32.10
N ALA A 322 -23.01 -12.40 -32.14
CA ALA A 322 -22.07 -12.95 -31.16
C ALA A 322 -20.66 -12.34 -31.30
N ILE A 323 -20.21 -12.12 -32.54
CA ILE A 323 -18.94 -11.43 -32.85
C ILE A 323 -19.04 -9.96 -32.42
N ASP A 324 -20.12 -9.26 -32.79
CA ASP A 324 -20.36 -7.87 -32.41
C ASP A 324 -20.41 -7.67 -30.89
N ASP A 325 -21.00 -8.62 -30.15
CA ASP A 325 -21.06 -8.59 -28.69
C ASP A 325 -19.68 -8.88 -28.05
N ALA A 326 -18.86 -9.74 -28.66
CA ALA A 326 -17.47 -9.93 -28.25
C ALA A 326 -16.60 -8.68 -28.53
N GLN A 327 -16.75 -8.03 -29.69
CA GLN A 327 -16.05 -6.78 -30.04
C GLN A 327 -16.26 -5.71 -28.96
N LYS A 328 -17.51 -5.51 -28.50
CA LYS A 328 -17.83 -4.55 -27.42
C LYS A 328 -17.07 -4.81 -26.12
N THR A 329 -16.71 -6.07 -25.82
CA THR A 329 -15.89 -6.40 -24.64
C THR A 329 -14.41 -6.08 -24.85
N ILE A 330 -13.90 -6.25 -26.07
CA ILE A 330 -12.53 -5.88 -26.47
C ILE A 330 -12.38 -4.35 -26.49
N ASP A 331 -13.37 -3.62 -26.99
CA ASP A 331 -13.34 -2.16 -27.13
C ASP A 331 -13.09 -1.44 -25.79
N VAL A 332 -13.64 -1.97 -24.69
CA VAL A 332 -13.52 -1.44 -23.32
C VAL A 332 -12.14 -1.71 -22.68
N LEU A 333 -11.29 -2.55 -23.28
CA LEU A 333 -9.93 -2.81 -22.84
C LEU A 333 -8.98 -1.64 -23.16
N ALA A 334 -8.00 -1.42 -22.28
CA ALA A 334 -6.88 -0.53 -22.54
C ALA A 334 -6.02 -1.04 -23.72
N PRO A 335 -5.36 -0.14 -24.50
CA PRO A 335 -4.41 -0.55 -25.54
C PRO A 335 -3.25 -1.38 -24.96
N GLY A 336 -2.99 -2.54 -25.56
CA GLY A 336 -1.94 -3.46 -25.11
C GLY A 336 -2.02 -4.82 -25.79
N PRO A 337 -1.02 -5.70 -25.57
CA PRO A 337 -0.89 -6.96 -26.31
C PRO A 337 -2.08 -7.92 -26.13
N VAL A 338 -2.75 -7.88 -24.97
CA VAL A 338 -3.97 -8.69 -24.73
C VAL A 338 -5.12 -8.24 -25.63
N LYS A 339 -5.31 -6.92 -25.82
CA LYS A 339 -6.33 -6.38 -26.73
C LYS A 339 -6.03 -6.77 -28.18
N THR A 340 -4.77 -6.68 -28.60
CA THR A 340 -4.32 -7.09 -29.94
C THR A 340 -4.51 -8.59 -30.19
N ALA A 341 -4.18 -9.45 -29.23
CA ALA A 341 -4.37 -10.89 -29.35
C ALA A 341 -5.87 -11.27 -29.44
N LEU A 342 -6.70 -10.71 -28.57
CA LEU A 342 -8.15 -10.96 -28.59
C LEU A 342 -8.82 -10.42 -29.86
N GLN A 343 -8.33 -9.31 -30.43
CA GLN A 343 -8.80 -8.83 -31.73
C GLN A 343 -8.43 -9.82 -32.84
N ALA A 344 -7.19 -10.31 -32.90
CA ALA A 344 -6.78 -11.28 -33.92
C ALA A 344 -7.55 -12.61 -33.82
N ASP A 345 -7.88 -13.08 -32.61
CA ASP A 345 -8.78 -14.22 -32.40
C ASP A 345 -10.23 -13.91 -32.84
N LEU A 346 -10.70 -12.67 -32.68
CA LEU A 346 -12.04 -12.25 -33.12
C LEU A 346 -12.14 -12.10 -34.64
N ASP A 347 -11.15 -11.47 -35.27
CA ASP A 347 -11.04 -11.32 -36.72
C ASP A 347 -11.05 -12.70 -37.40
N LYS A 348 -10.33 -13.67 -36.82
CA LYS A 348 -10.36 -15.09 -37.23
C LYS A 348 -11.74 -15.74 -37.07
N ALA A 349 -12.53 -15.35 -36.07
CA ALA A 349 -13.91 -15.83 -35.93
C ALA A 349 -14.83 -15.25 -37.02
N GLN A 350 -14.57 -14.02 -37.48
CA GLN A 350 -15.27 -13.41 -38.62
C GLN A 350 -14.91 -14.12 -39.93
N ASP A 351 -13.62 -14.33 -40.23
CA ASP A 351 -13.17 -15.07 -41.42
C ASP A 351 -13.85 -16.44 -41.53
N LEU A 352 -13.98 -17.16 -40.40
CA LEU A 352 -14.64 -18.47 -40.34
C LEU A 352 -16.18 -18.37 -40.48
N LEU A 353 -16.80 -17.30 -40.00
CA LEU A 353 -18.23 -17.04 -40.18
C LEU A 353 -18.54 -16.73 -41.66
N ASP A 354 -17.73 -15.89 -42.28
CA ASP A 354 -17.87 -15.47 -43.67
C ASP A 354 -17.63 -16.66 -44.61
N ALA A 355 -16.57 -17.45 -44.36
CA ALA A 355 -16.31 -18.69 -45.10
C ALA A 355 -17.45 -19.72 -44.98
N ARG A 356 -18.05 -19.89 -43.79
CA ARG A 356 -19.22 -20.76 -43.59
C ARG A 356 -20.45 -20.23 -44.34
N THR A 357 -20.63 -18.92 -44.37
CA THR A 357 -21.74 -18.25 -45.07
C THR A 357 -21.60 -18.36 -46.59
N GLN A 358 -20.39 -18.17 -47.12
CA GLN A 358 -20.09 -18.39 -48.54
C GLN A 358 -20.28 -19.85 -48.94
N GLN A 359 -19.82 -20.82 -48.13
CA GLN A 359 -20.02 -22.24 -48.41
C GLN A 359 -21.50 -22.62 -48.50
N ALA A 360 -22.36 -22.04 -47.64
CA ALA A 360 -23.79 -22.26 -47.70
C ALA A 360 -24.44 -21.69 -48.97
N ALA A 361 -23.92 -20.56 -49.49
CA ALA A 361 -24.35 -20.02 -50.79
C ALA A 361 -23.87 -20.89 -51.96
N ASP A 362 -22.59 -21.32 -51.94
CA ASP A 362 -21.99 -22.19 -52.95
C ASP A 362 -22.72 -23.54 -53.04
N ASP A 363 -23.09 -24.13 -51.90
CA ASP A 363 -23.84 -25.39 -51.85
C ASP A 363 -25.27 -25.26 -52.42
N GLN A 364 -25.94 -24.12 -52.24
CA GLN A 364 -27.25 -23.87 -52.87
C GLN A 364 -27.12 -23.62 -54.38
N ASN A 365 -26.06 -22.93 -54.83
CA ASN A 365 -25.76 -22.74 -56.24
C ASN A 365 -25.44 -24.09 -56.92
N GLN A 366 -24.58 -24.90 -56.31
CA GLN A 366 -24.23 -26.24 -56.80
C GLN A 366 -25.43 -27.20 -56.74
N LYS A 367 -26.32 -27.07 -55.74
CA LYS A 367 -27.60 -27.78 -55.71
C LYS A 367 -28.47 -27.45 -56.94
N ALA A 368 -28.52 -26.19 -57.39
CA ALA A 368 -29.26 -25.82 -58.59
C ALA A 368 -28.66 -26.46 -59.86
N VAL A 369 -27.33 -26.52 -59.97
CA VAL A 369 -26.62 -27.21 -61.06
C VAL A 369 -26.92 -28.71 -61.05
N ALA A 370 -26.80 -29.37 -59.89
CA ALA A 370 -27.10 -30.78 -59.73
C ALA A 370 -28.58 -31.10 -59.99
N ASN A 371 -29.51 -30.24 -59.55
CA ASN A 371 -30.94 -30.35 -59.86
C ASN A 371 -31.21 -30.25 -61.36
N TYR A 372 -30.50 -29.38 -62.09
CA TYR A 372 -30.60 -29.33 -63.54
C TYR A 372 -30.06 -30.63 -64.17
N ALA A 373 -28.90 -31.12 -63.75
CA ALA A 373 -28.28 -32.34 -64.26
C ALA A 373 -29.18 -33.57 -64.07
N VAL A 374 -29.68 -33.81 -62.84
CA VAL A 374 -30.63 -34.91 -62.55
C VAL A 374 -31.91 -34.77 -63.37
N ASN A 375 -32.49 -33.57 -63.45
CA ASN A 375 -33.68 -33.32 -64.27
C ASN A 375 -33.46 -33.66 -65.75
N GLN A 376 -32.28 -33.39 -66.31
CA GLN A 376 -31.97 -33.68 -67.71
C GLN A 376 -31.93 -35.18 -68.05
N LEU A 377 -31.87 -36.08 -67.07
CA LEU A 377 -31.95 -37.54 -67.28
C LEU A 377 -33.37 -38.00 -67.67
N PHE A 378 -34.40 -37.19 -67.35
CA PHE A 378 -35.81 -37.56 -67.46
C PHE A 378 -36.55 -36.91 -68.63
N VAL A 379 -37.60 -37.57 -69.10
CA VAL A 379 -38.55 -37.03 -70.08
C VAL A 379 -39.16 -35.72 -69.54
N ASN A 380 -39.39 -34.75 -70.43
CA ASN A 380 -39.83 -33.39 -70.10
C ASN A 380 -38.94 -32.65 -69.08
N ASN A 381 -37.70 -33.10 -68.88
CA ASN A 381 -36.74 -32.59 -67.91
C ASN A 381 -37.28 -32.60 -66.45
N THR A 382 -38.00 -33.66 -66.06
CA THR A 382 -38.53 -33.79 -64.69
C THR A 382 -38.60 -35.24 -64.19
N PRO A 383 -38.07 -35.55 -62.98
CA PRO A 383 -38.22 -36.87 -62.35
C PRO A 383 -39.67 -37.32 -62.19
N ALA A 384 -40.61 -36.38 -62.08
CA ALA A 384 -42.04 -36.66 -62.00
C ALA A 384 -42.66 -37.26 -63.28
N SER A 385 -41.89 -37.36 -64.37
CA SER A 385 -42.29 -38.12 -65.56
C SER A 385 -42.15 -39.64 -65.40
N ASP A 386 -41.37 -40.09 -64.41
CA ASP A 386 -40.99 -41.49 -64.14
C ASP A 386 -40.45 -42.26 -65.37
N ALA A 387 -39.88 -41.53 -66.34
CA ALA A 387 -39.31 -42.07 -67.57
C ALA A 387 -38.01 -41.36 -67.93
N ILE A 388 -36.96 -42.13 -68.24
CA ILE A 388 -35.67 -41.57 -68.70
C ILE A 388 -35.69 -41.27 -70.21
N LYS A 389 -34.87 -40.31 -70.64
CA LYS A 389 -34.67 -40.04 -72.08
C LYS A 389 -33.99 -41.23 -72.77
N ALA A 390 -34.15 -41.32 -74.09
CA ALA A 390 -33.39 -42.26 -74.92
C ALA A 390 -31.87 -42.03 -74.81
N SER A 391 -31.44 -40.77 -74.69
CA SER A 391 -30.05 -40.34 -74.50
C SER A 391 -29.52 -40.49 -73.06
N THR A 392 -30.30 -41.03 -72.14
CA THR A 392 -29.84 -41.30 -70.77
C THR A 392 -29.20 -42.68 -70.74
N ASP A 393 -27.91 -42.70 -70.41
CA ASP A 393 -27.05 -43.87 -70.25
C ASP A 393 -26.30 -43.80 -68.91
N GLN A 394 -25.29 -44.64 -68.70
CA GLN A 394 -24.54 -44.65 -67.44
C GLN A 394 -23.66 -43.39 -67.29
N ASP A 395 -22.97 -42.98 -68.35
CA ASP A 395 -22.12 -41.79 -68.37
C ASP A 395 -22.91 -40.51 -68.01
N ALA A 396 -24.16 -40.40 -68.44
CA ALA A 396 -25.07 -39.32 -68.05
C ALA A 396 -25.43 -39.35 -66.56
N ILE A 397 -25.69 -40.54 -66.00
CA ILE A 397 -26.01 -40.72 -64.56
C ILE A 397 -24.78 -40.42 -63.70
N ASP A 398 -23.61 -40.96 -64.06
CA ASP A 398 -22.34 -40.74 -63.35
C ASP A 398 -21.94 -39.25 -63.38
N SER A 399 -22.22 -38.56 -64.50
CA SER A 399 -22.05 -37.10 -64.62
C SER A 399 -22.98 -36.34 -63.66
N ALA A 400 -24.25 -36.74 -63.51
CA ALA A 400 -25.16 -36.13 -62.54
C ALA A 400 -24.73 -36.44 -61.09
N GLN A 401 -24.25 -37.65 -60.80
CA GLN A 401 -23.67 -38.00 -59.49
C GLN A 401 -22.48 -37.11 -59.14
N ALA A 402 -21.61 -36.80 -60.12
CA ALA A 402 -20.48 -35.90 -59.92
C ALA A 402 -20.92 -34.48 -59.52
N GLU A 403 -22.02 -33.96 -60.06
CA GLU A 403 -22.57 -32.66 -59.65
C GLU A 403 -23.20 -32.69 -58.24
N ILE A 404 -23.87 -33.78 -57.84
CA ILE A 404 -24.36 -33.96 -56.46
C ILE A 404 -23.19 -34.02 -55.48
N ASN A 405 -22.10 -34.70 -55.85
CA ASN A 405 -20.95 -34.94 -54.98
C ASN A 405 -20.20 -33.64 -54.60
N LYS A 406 -20.24 -32.60 -55.45
CA LYS A 406 -19.61 -31.29 -55.19
C LYS A 406 -20.25 -30.48 -54.06
N ILE A 407 -21.54 -30.70 -53.78
CA ILE A 407 -22.24 -30.06 -52.64
C ILE A 407 -21.60 -30.57 -51.33
N LYS A 408 -21.37 -29.72 -50.33
CA LYS A 408 -20.82 -30.16 -49.03
C LYS A 408 -21.92 -30.50 -48.02
N ASP A 409 -22.98 -29.68 -47.90
CA ASP A 409 -24.15 -29.98 -47.08
C ASP A 409 -24.85 -31.30 -47.52
N PRO A 410 -24.87 -32.36 -46.68
CA PRO A 410 -25.52 -33.62 -47.01
C PRO A 410 -27.06 -33.51 -47.06
N ALA A 411 -27.68 -32.57 -46.33
CA ALA A 411 -29.14 -32.41 -46.31
C ALA A 411 -29.69 -31.97 -47.68
N LEU A 412 -28.92 -31.17 -48.43
CA LEU A 412 -29.29 -30.73 -49.78
C LEU A 412 -29.18 -31.87 -50.83
N LYS A 413 -28.42 -32.93 -50.55
CA LYS A 413 -28.24 -34.08 -51.46
C LYS A 413 -29.43 -35.05 -51.47
N VAL A 414 -30.14 -35.18 -50.35
CA VAL A 414 -31.10 -36.28 -50.11
C VAL A 414 -32.16 -36.42 -51.22
N GLY A 415 -32.77 -35.32 -51.66
CA GLY A 415 -33.75 -35.34 -52.76
C GLY A 415 -33.13 -35.67 -54.12
N LEU A 416 -31.97 -35.07 -54.42
CA LEU A 416 -31.26 -35.25 -55.68
C LEU A 416 -30.78 -36.70 -55.86
N GLN A 417 -30.26 -37.30 -54.79
CA GLN A 417 -29.79 -38.69 -54.80
C GLN A 417 -30.96 -39.65 -55.05
N LYS A 418 -32.09 -39.48 -54.34
CA LYS A 418 -33.29 -40.30 -54.55
C LYS A 418 -33.78 -40.29 -56.00
N ASP A 419 -33.80 -39.13 -56.63
CA ASP A 419 -34.28 -39.00 -58.01
C ASP A 419 -33.23 -39.53 -59.02
N LEU A 420 -31.93 -39.44 -58.70
CA LEU A 420 -30.85 -40.08 -59.47
C LEU A 420 -30.87 -41.62 -59.36
N ASP A 421 -31.07 -42.15 -58.17
CA ASP A 421 -31.21 -43.59 -57.91
C ASP A 421 -32.39 -44.17 -58.71
N ARG A 422 -33.48 -43.41 -58.84
CA ARG A 422 -34.63 -43.78 -59.69
C ARG A 422 -34.28 -43.75 -61.19
N ALA A 423 -33.47 -42.79 -61.65
CA ALA A 423 -32.99 -42.79 -63.03
C ALA A 423 -32.13 -44.04 -63.34
N GLN A 424 -31.28 -44.47 -62.40
CA GLN A 424 -30.51 -45.70 -62.49
C GLN A 424 -31.40 -46.95 -62.54
N GLU A 425 -32.44 -47.01 -61.71
CA GLU A 425 -33.40 -48.11 -61.73
C GLU A 425 -34.10 -48.22 -63.09
N LEU A 426 -34.58 -47.10 -63.64
CA LEU A 426 -35.22 -47.03 -64.96
C LEU A 426 -34.27 -47.40 -66.11
N LEU A 427 -32.99 -47.02 -66.01
CA LEU A 427 -31.96 -47.46 -66.97
C LEU A 427 -31.75 -48.98 -66.90
N ASN A 428 -31.67 -49.55 -65.71
CA ASN A 428 -31.52 -50.99 -65.51
C ASN A 428 -32.74 -51.76 -66.03
N GLN A 429 -33.96 -51.26 -65.79
CA GLN A 429 -35.20 -51.82 -66.35
C GLN A 429 -35.21 -51.79 -67.89
N ARG A 430 -34.83 -50.65 -68.50
CA ARG A 430 -34.73 -50.50 -69.97
C ARG A 430 -33.70 -51.47 -70.56
N ASN A 431 -32.54 -51.60 -69.94
CA ASN A 431 -31.47 -52.49 -70.39
C ASN A 431 -31.86 -53.97 -70.24
N ALA A 432 -32.63 -54.34 -69.21
CA ALA A 432 -33.19 -55.69 -69.06
C ALA A 432 -34.28 -55.98 -70.10
N ALA A 433 -35.17 -55.02 -70.39
CA ALA A 433 -36.19 -55.15 -71.42
C ALA A 433 -35.59 -55.34 -72.82
N ASN A 434 -34.54 -54.57 -73.15
CA ASN A 434 -33.81 -54.70 -74.42
C ASN A 434 -33.16 -56.09 -74.57
N GLN A 435 -32.51 -56.60 -73.51
CA GLN A 435 -31.94 -57.96 -73.52
C GLN A 435 -33.01 -59.05 -73.66
N ALA A 436 -34.16 -58.90 -72.99
CA ALA A 436 -35.28 -59.83 -73.10
C ALA A 436 -35.93 -59.82 -74.50
N GLU A 437 -35.92 -58.67 -75.19
CA GLU A 437 -36.34 -58.56 -76.58
C GLU A 437 -35.31 -59.16 -77.54
N GLN A 438 -34.01 -58.91 -77.37
CA GLN A 438 -32.97 -59.57 -78.17
C GLN A 438 -33.06 -61.10 -78.05
N ALA A 439 -33.23 -61.64 -76.85
CA ALA A 439 -33.40 -63.08 -76.64
C ALA A 439 -34.66 -63.65 -77.33
N LYS A 440 -35.74 -62.87 -77.48
CA LYS A 440 -36.91 -63.25 -78.30
C LYS A 440 -36.57 -63.25 -79.79
N GLN A 441 -35.85 -62.23 -80.28
CA GLN A 441 -35.42 -62.13 -81.68
C GLN A 441 -34.48 -63.27 -82.06
N ASP A 442 -33.49 -63.58 -81.22
CA ASP A 442 -32.53 -64.66 -81.45
C ASP A 442 -33.22 -66.04 -81.46
N ALA A 443 -34.15 -66.27 -80.52
CA ALA A 443 -34.92 -67.51 -80.46
C ALA A 443 -35.87 -67.67 -81.66
N ALA A 444 -36.56 -66.60 -82.05
CA ALA A 444 -37.41 -66.59 -83.24
C ALA A 444 -36.59 -66.80 -84.52
N LYS A 445 -35.48 -66.06 -84.69
CA LYS A 445 -34.56 -66.21 -85.82
C LYS A 445 -34.04 -67.64 -85.93
N LYS A 446 -33.55 -68.22 -84.83
CA LYS A 446 -33.07 -69.60 -84.83
C LYS A 446 -34.15 -70.59 -85.29
N ALA A 447 -35.37 -70.45 -84.77
CA ALA A 447 -36.48 -71.34 -85.13
C ALA A 447 -36.87 -71.21 -86.61
N VAL A 448 -36.85 -69.99 -87.17
CA VAL A 448 -37.12 -69.73 -88.59
C VAL A 448 -35.98 -70.26 -89.48
N ASP A 449 -34.73 -69.97 -89.13
CA ASP A 449 -33.54 -70.50 -89.84
C ASP A 449 -33.60 -72.03 -89.90
N GLU A 450 -33.97 -72.69 -88.80
CA GLU A 450 -34.05 -74.15 -88.69
C GLU A 450 -35.17 -74.80 -89.54
N LEU A 451 -36.07 -74.05 -90.18
CA LEU A 451 -37.04 -74.59 -91.16
C LEU A 451 -36.39 -74.93 -92.51
N PHE A 452 -35.24 -74.32 -92.84
CA PHE A 452 -34.62 -74.36 -94.16
C PHE A 452 -33.33 -75.20 -94.22
N ASN A 453 -33.02 -75.73 -95.39
CA ASN A 453 -31.78 -76.46 -95.63
C ASN A 453 -30.56 -75.57 -95.33
N ASN A 454 -29.52 -76.18 -94.76
CA ASN A 454 -28.33 -75.50 -94.23
C ASN A 454 -28.62 -74.41 -93.17
N ASN A 455 -29.81 -74.44 -92.53
CA ASN A 455 -30.30 -73.43 -91.58
C ASN A 455 -30.30 -72.01 -92.17
N THR A 456 -30.75 -71.82 -93.41
CA THR A 456 -30.83 -70.47 -94.01
C THR A 456 -32.05 -70.25 -94.93
N PRO A 457 -32.93 -69.26 -94.65
CA PRO A 457 -34.07 -68.91 -95.50
C PRO A 457 -33.67 -68.47 -96.92
N ALA A 458 -32.44 -67.97 -97.10
CA ALA A 458 -31.91 -67.57 -98.41
C ALA A 458 -31.80 -68.75 -99.41
N SER A 459 -31.88 -70.00 -98.94
CA SER A 459 -31.92 -71.18 -99.81
C SER A 459 -33.26 -71.38 -100.53
N ASN A 460 -34.36 -70.79 -100.01
CA ASN A 460 -35.75 -71.07 -100.40
C ASN A 460 -36.13 -72.57 -100.44
N ALA A 461 -35.36 -73.43 -99.76
CA ALA A 461 -35.54 -74.88 -99.78
C ALA A 461 -35.76 -75.40 -98.35
N ILE A 462 -36.99 -75.80 -98.02
CA ILE A 462 -37.35 -76.36 -96.72
C ILE A 462 -36.65 -77.71 -96.46
N LYS A 463 -36.39 -78.04 -95.19
CA LYS A 463 -35.86 -79.36 -94.81
C LYS A 463 -36.92 -80.45 -95.03
N PRO A 464 -36.54 -81.70 -95.35
CA PRO A 464 -37.47 -82.84 -95.42
C PRO A 464 -38.21 -83.17 -94.11
N ALA A 465 -37.77 -82.64 -92.97
CA ALA A 465 -38.42 -82.79 -91.67
C ALA A 465 -39.38 -81.64 -91.32
N THR A 466 -39.35 -80.53 -92.07
CA THR A 466 -40.21 -79.37 -91.86
C THR A 466 -41.66 -79.72 -92.20
N ASN A 467 -42.57 -79.36 -91.30
CA ASN A 467 -44.00 -79.63 -91.37
C ASN A 467 -44.78 -78.52 -90.65
N GLN A 468 -46.11 -78.52 -90.78
CA GLN A 468 -46.96 -77.45 -90.23
C GLN A 468 -46.71 -77.19 -88.74
N ALA A 469 -46.58 -78.23 -87.89
CA ALA A 469 -46.37 -78.04 -86.46
C ALA A 469 -45.00 -77.39 -86.14
N THR A 470 -43.98 -77.57 -86.98
CA THR A 470 -42.70 -76.85 -86.85
C THR A 470 -42.78 -75.40 -87.34
N ILE A 471 -43.58 -75.13 -88.37
CA ILE A 471 -43.85 -73.78 -88.88
C ILE A 471 -44.65 -72.98 -87.85
N ASP A 472 -45.73 -73.56 -87.32
CA ASP A 472 -46.57 -72.99 -86.25
C ASP A 472 -45.74 -72.66 -85.00
N ALA A 473 -44.77 -73.51 -84.63
CA ALA A 473 -43.87 -73.30 -83.51
C ALA A 473 -42.90 -72.12 -83.74
N ALA A 474 -42.36 -71.96 -84.95
CA ALA A 474 -41.55 -70.81 -85.32
C ALA A 474 -42.40 -69.52 -85.36
N GLN A 475 -43.58 -69.57 -85.97
CA GLN A 475 -44.56 -68.48 -86.00
C GLN A 475 -44.95 -68.02 -84.58
N ALA A 476 -45.12 -68.95 -83.64
CA ALA A 476 -45.41 -68.64 -82.24
C ALA A 476 -44.25 -67.96 -81.48
N LEU A 477 -43.03 -67.99 -82.02
CA LEU A 477 -41.89 -67.21 -81.52
C LEU A 477 -41.78 -65.85 -82.23
N VAL A 478 -41.93 -65.80 -83.57
CA VAL A 478 -42.01 -64.53 -84.32
C VAL A 478 -43.12 -63.64 -83.78
N ASN A 479 -44.28 -64.21 -83.44
CA ASN A 479 -45.40 -63.50 -82.83
C ASN A 479 -45.06 -62.82 -81.47
N LYS A 480 -44.03 -63.28 -80.75
CA LYS A 480 -43.57 -62.71 -79.47
C LYS A 480 -42.52 -61.61 -79.61
N VAL A 481 -41.86 -61.50 -80.76
CA VAL A 481 -40.96 -60.37 -81.09
C VAL A 481 -41.77 -59.07 -81.05
N THR A 482 -41.19 -58.02 -80.47
CA THR A 482 -41.85 -56.70 -80.32
C THR A 482 -41.23 -55.60 -81.19
N ASP A 483 -39.98 -55.74 -81.64
CA ASP A 483 -39.45 -54.89 -82.71
C ASP A 483 -40.22 -55.15 -84.02
N PRO A 484 -40.86 -54.13 -84.62
CA PRO A 484 -41.70 -54.33 -85.81
C PRO A 484 -40.89 -54.66 -87.07
N THR A 485 -39.64 -54.21 -87.15
CA THR A 485 -38.76 -54.39 -88.31
C THR A 485 -38.22 -55.82 -88.35
N VAL A 486 -37.67 -56.29 -87.22
CA VAL A 486 -37.16 -57.66 -87.07
C VAL A 486 -38.31 -58.66 -87.17
N LYS A 487 -39.47 -58.35 -86.58
CA LYS A 487 -40.68 -59.18 -86.72
C LYS A 487 -41.15 -59.31 -88.17
N ALA A 488 -41.20 -58.21 -88.92
CA ALA A 488 -41.61 -58.23 -90.32
C ALA A 488 -40.62 -59.02 -91.21
N ALA A 489 -39.31 -58.88 -90.96
CA ALA A 489 -38.28 -59.65 -91.66
C ALA A 489 -38.41 -61.16 -91.38
N LEU A 490 -38.57 -61.55 -90.11
CA LEU A 490 -38.74 -62.96 -89.73
C LEU A 490 -40.08 -63.53 -90.22
N GLN A 491 -41.15 -62.74 -90.26
CA GLN A 491 -42.43 -63.16 -90.84
C GLN A 491 -42.27 -63.52 -92.32
N ALA A 492 -41.63 -62.65 -93.10
CA ALA A 492 -41.38 -62.89 -94.53
C ALA A 492 -40.45 -64.09 -94.81
N ASP A 493 -39.73 -64.60 -93.80
CA ASP A 493 -39.00 -65.86 -93.88
C ASP A 493 -39.85 -67.07 -93.45
N VAL A 494 -40.79 -66.94 -92.51
CA VAL A 494 -41.81 -67.98 -92.21
C VAL A 494 -42.72 -68.20 -93.43
N ASP A 495 -43.16 -67.12 -94.07
CA ASP A 495 -44.07 -67.15 -95.23
C ASP A 495 -43.48 -67.90 -96.45
N LYS A 496 -42.15 -68.13 -96.48
CA LYS A 496 -41.46 -68.94 -97.51
C LYS A 496 -41.39 -70.43 -97.19
N ALA A 497 -41.67 -70.83 -95.95
CA ALA A 497 -41.66 -72.23 -95.51
C ALA A 497 -43.05 -72.89 -95.58
N GLN A 498 -44.08 -72.11 -95.91
CA GLN A 498 -45.51 -72.44 -95.80
C GLN A 498 -46.13 -72.91 -97.13
#